data_AF-A0A553BTR4-F1
#
_entry.id   AF-A0A553BTR4-F1
#
_cell.length_a   1.000
_cell.length_b   1.000
_cell.length_c   1.000
_cell.angle_alpha   90.00
_cell.angle_beta   90.00
_cell.angle_gamma   90.00
#
_symmetry.space_group_name_H-M   'P 1'
#
loop_
_entity.id
_entity.type
_entity.pdbx_description
1 polymer ?
#
loop_
_entity_poly.entity_id
_entity_poly.type
_entity_poly.pdbx_seq_one_letter_code
_entity_poly.pdbx_strand_id
1 'polypeptide(L)' 'MKKFQYSRFATILLIAVFAFSLSDCAVRVGTRSPRASYKAKRLPPGQAKKINGDQSAKRYAPGQNK' A
#
# COMPACT_ATOMS: atom_id res chain seq x y z
N MET A 1 -41.55 3.09 30.01
CA MET A 1 -41.13 3.38 28.61
C MET A 1 -39.60 3.53 28.54
N LYS A 2 -38.83 2.43 28.51
CA LYS A 2 -37.35 2.49 28.40
C LYS A 2 -36.83 2.09 27.01
N LYS A 3 -37.69 1.51 26.17
CA LYS A 3 -37.34 0.96 24.83
C LYS A 3 -36.74 1.99 23.87
N PHE A 4 -37.15 3.25 24.00
CA PHE A 4 -36.72 4.34 23.11
C PHE A 4 -35.24 4.73 23.31
N GLN A 5 -34.74 4.65 24.55
CA GLN A 5 -33.33 4.89 24.88
C GLN A 5 -32.45 3.77 24.31
N TYR A 6 -32.82 2.50 24.53
CA TYR A 6 -32.09 1.33 23.98
C TYR A 6 -32.05 1.32 22.46
N SER A 7 -33.11 1.78 21.79
CA SER A 7 -33.13 1.89 20.32
C SER A 7 -32.04 2.84 19.81
N ARG A 8 -31.88 4.01 20.42
CA ARG A 8 -30.85 5.00 20.03
C ARG A 8 -29.43 4.47 20.28
N PHE A 9 -29.21 3.84 21.43
CA PHE A 9 -27.92 3.20 21.73
C PHE A 9 -27.60 2.07 20.75
N ALA A 10 -28.57 1.25 20.38
CA ALA A 10 -28.40 0.19 19.40
C ALA A 10 -28.04 0.75 18.01
N THR A 11 -28.65 1.86 17.58
CA THR A 11 -28.32 2.50 16.30
C THR A 11 -26.91 3.06 16.30
N ILE A 12 -26.50 3.74 17.36
CA ILE A 12 -25.14 4.31 17.50
C ILE A 12 -24.09 3.19 17.46
N LEU A 13 -24.34 2.09 18.18
CA LEU A 13 -23.43 0.95 18.24
C LEU A 13 -23.28 0.27 16.87
N LEU A 14 -24.38 0.13 16.11
CA LEU A 14 -24.35 -0.43 14.76
C LEU A 14 -23.52 0.43 13.80
N ILE A 15 -23.69 1.76 13.85
CA ILE A 15 -22.91 2.71 13.03
C ILE A 15 -21.43 2.65 13.37
N ALA A 16 -21.08 2.58 14.67
CA ALA A 16 -19.69 2.51 15.11
C ALA A 16 -18.97 1.24 14.62
N VAL A 17 -19.63 0.07 14.69
CA VAL A 17 -19.07 -1.20 14.19
C VAL A 17 -18.88 -1.18 12.67
N PHE A 18 -19.83 -0.59 11.94
CA PHE A 18 -19.75 -0.46 10.49
C PHE A 18 -18.58 0.46 10.06
N ALA A 19 -18.41 1.60 10.73
CA ALA A 19 -17.31 2.52 10.46
C ALA A 19 -15.93 1.91 10.76
N PHE A 20 -15.81 1.14 11.84
CA PHE A 20 -14.56 0.44 12.18
C PHE A 20 -14.18 -0.59 11.11
N SER A 21 -15.16 -1.33 10.59
CA SER A 21 -14.95 -2.36 9.56
C SER A 21 -14.39 -1.80 8.24
N LEU A 22 -14.66 -0.53 7.93
CA LEU A 22 -14.13 0.13 6.72
C LEU A 22 -12.71 0.68 6.89
N SER A 23 -12.19 0.78 8.13
CA SER A 23 -10.89 1.39 8.41
C SER A 23 -9.68 0.49 8.11
N ASP A 24 -9.88 -0.83 7.99
CA ASP A 24 -8.79 -1.80 7.74
C ASP A 24 -8.54 -2.09 6.24
N CYS A 25 -9.20 -1.39 5.33
CA CYS A 25 -8.97 -1.54 3.87
C CYS A 25 -7.70 -0.81 3.37
N ALA A 26 -6.76 -0.46 4.26
CA ALA A 26 -5.47 0.08 3.86
C ALA A 26 -4.63 -1.04 3.25
N VAL A 27 -4.54 -1.09 1.92
CA VAL A 27 -3.60 -1.93 1.17
C VAL A 27 -2.20 -1.65 1.71
N ARG A 28 -1.72 -2.55 2.58
CA ARG A 28 -0.30 -2.58 2.94
C ARG A 28 0.42 -3.03 1.68
N VAL A 29 0.87 -2.08 0.86
CA VAL A 29 1.86 -2.36 -0.19
C VAL A 29 3.08 -2.86 0.56
N GLY A 30 3.20 -4.18 0.65
CA GLY A 30 4.28 -4.83 1.36
C GLY A 30 5.58 -4.51 0.65
N THR A 31 6.27 -3.46 1.09
CA THR A 31 7.72 -3.35 0.97
C THR A 31 8.41 -4.31 1.95
N ARG A 32 7.83 -5.51 2.15
CA ARG A 32 8.53 -6.65 2.73
C ARG A 32 9.54 -7.11 1.70
N SER A 33 10.63 -6.36 1.58
CA SER A 33 11.87 -6.86 1.01
C SER A 33 12.30 -8.02 1.91
N PRO A 34 12.25 -9.28 1.46
CA PRO A 34 12.84 -10.35 2.22
C PRO A 34 14.34 -10.12 2.12
N ARG A 35 14.97 -9.73 3.24
CA ARG A 35 16.39 -9.94 3.55
C ARG A 35 17.22 -10.42 2.35
N ALA A 36 17.52 -9.53 1.40
CA ALA A 36 18.46 -9.82 0.33
C ALA A 36 19.79 -9.20 0.71
N SER A 37 20.37 -9.74 1.78
CA SER A 37 21.80 -9.67 2.04
C SER A 37 22.51 -10.46 0.93
N TYR A 38 22.64 -9.88 -0.27
CA TYR A 38 23.66 -10.30 -1.23
C TYR A 38 23.86 -9.26 -2.33
N LYS A 39 24.81 -8.35 -2.09
CA LYS A 39 25.32 -7.32 -3.00
C LYS A 39 24.30 -6.24 -3.35
N ALA A 40 24.75 -4.99 -3.36
CA ALA A 40 24.05 -3.86 -3.96
C ALA A 40 23.84 -4.11 -5.47
N LYS A 41 22.91 -5.00 -5.83
CA LYS A 41 22.52 -5.24 -7.22
C LYS A 41 21.93 -3.92 -7.72
N ARG A 42 22.45 -3.45 -8.86
CA ARG A 42 21.91 -2.28 -9.57
C ARG A 42 20.40 -2.44 -9.71
N LEU A 43 19.68 -1.36 -9.42
CA LEU A 43 18.23 -1.29 -9.53
C LEU A 43 17.82 -1.75 -10.94
N PRO A 44 16.86 -2.69 -11.08
CA PRO A 44 16.48 -3.17 -12.39
C PRO A 44 15.94 -2.01 -13.26
N PRO A 45 16.20 -2.04 -14.58
CA PRO A 45 15.98 -0.89 -15.47
C PRO A 45 14.51 -0.43 -15.49
N GLY A 46 13.56 -1.36 -15.31
CA GLY A 46 12.14 -1.04 -15.22
C GLY A 46 11.76 -0.30 -13.94
N GLN A 47 12.45 -0.54 -12.81
CA GLN A 47 12.24 0.22 -11.58
C GLN A 47 12.94 1.58 -11.64
N ALA A 48 14.17 1.62 -12.15
CA ALA A 48 14.91 2.87 -12.34
C ALA A 48 14.15 3.87 -13.23
N LYS A 49 13.59 3.39 -14.34
CA LYS A 49 12.70 4.17 -15.21
C LYS A 49 11.53 4.81 -14.44
N LYS A 50 10.85 4.04 -13.59
CA LYS A 50 9.69 4.53 -12.83
C LYS A 50 10.08 5.58 -11.78
N ILE A 51 11.22 5.40 -11.11
CA ILE A 51 11.72 6.38 -10.14
C ILE A 51 12.11 7.68 -10.84
N ASN A 52 12.76 7.58 -12.00
CA ASN A 52 13.27 8.75 -12.72
C ASN A 52 12.23 9.41 -13.63
N GLY A 53 11.00 8.87 -13.71
CA GLY A 53 9.93 9.43 -14.54
C GLY A 53 10.14 9.28 -16.05
N ASP A 54 11.11 8.47 -16.47
CA ASP A 54 11.45 8.32 -17.89
C ASP A 54 10.41 7.46 -18.63
N GLN A 55 10.17 7.77 -19.91
CA GLN A 55 9.32 6.95 -20.77
C GLN A 55 10.03 5.68 -21.28
N SER A 56 11.34 5.53 -21.12
CA SER A 56 12.09 4.37 -21.62
C SER A 56 13.14 3.85 -20.63
N ALA A 57 13.24 2.52 -20.53
CA ALA A 57 14.21 1.85 -19.67
C ALA A 57 15.55 1.61 -20.39
N LYS A 58 15.65 2.00 -21.67
CA LYS A 58 16.84 1.77 -22.51
C LYS A 58 18.11 2.33 -21.84
N ARG A 59 18.06 3.55 -21.29
CA ARG A 59 19.22 4.20 -20.63
C ARG A 59 19.72 3.48 -19.37
N TYR A 60 18.88 2.65 -18.77
CA TYR A 60 19.20 1.90 -17.54
C TYR A 60 19.59 0.45 -17.83
N ALA A 61 19.51 0.00 -19.09
CA ALA A 61 19.85 -1.35 -19.46
C ALA A 61 21.39 -1.55 -19.48
N PRO A 62 21.87 -2.73 -19.07
CA PRO A 62 23.31 -3.02 -19.05
C PRO A 62 23.89 -2.94 -20.47
N GLY A 63 25.01 -2.22 -20.62
CA GLY A 63 25.71 -2.06 -21.89
C GLY A 63 25.30 -0.86 -22.76
N GLN A 64 24.42 0.01 -22.28
CA GLN A 64 23.97 1.21 -23.00
C GLN A 64 24.80 2.47 -22.70
N ASN A 65 25.64 2.42 -21.67
CA ASN A 65 26.64 3.46 -21.33
C ASN A 65 28.04 2.94 -21.71
N LYS A 66 28.24 2.60 -22.98
CA LYS A 66 29.58 2.38 -23.53
C LYS A 66 30.03 3.64 -24.24
#